data_AF-A0A940XP57-F1
#
_entry.id   AF-A0A940XP57-F1
#
_cell.length_a   1.000
_cell.length_b   1.000
_cell.length_c   1.000
_cell.angle_alpha   90.00
_cell.angle_beta   90.00
_cell.angle_gamma   90.00
#
_symmetry.space_group_name_H-M   'P 1'
#
loop_
_entity.id
_entity.type
_entity.pdbx_description
1 polymer ?
#
loop_
_entity_poly.entity_id
_entity_poly.type
_entity_poly.pdbx_seq_one_letter_code
_entity_poly.pdbx_strand_id
1 'polypeptide(L)'
;MNVKSRARIAAVVGVTALAVGAMAAPAVADPSNGFRVLAGAGSDTTQDVVNGLGDSVDGGNTIASYDATGSATVKTRTTGCVINRPNGSSAGIDALRNAVDTGTGCLDFARSSRGPADTSTTDLTWIPFAKDAVTVAVREDSALAVPDLTTAQLHDIYTCSLTSVDGVTLTPLLPQTNSGTRTFFLGKIGVAESAVGSCVGSMQEHNGEALDTAGDIAPYSVAQYIAQTGGIVNDRHGATVLGEINGSAPLNADGTLNVGFTYNRDVYNVVPTSKLSNATIASTFAGSGSKVCNDTDTIQLYGFGAIDNCGDTTDPDLKGER
;
A
#
# COMPACT_ATOMS: atom_id res chain seq x y z
N MET A 1 -53.56 -42.20 -4.05
CA MET A 1 -52.74 -40.96 -3.94
C MET A 1 -51.70 -40.97 -5.06
N ASN A 2 -51.66 -39.85 -5.80
CA ASN A 2 -50.71 -39.35 -6.80
C ASN A 2 -49.42 -40.18 -7.08
N VAL A 3 -49.12 -40.72 -8.29
CA VAL A 3 -48.94 -40.14 -9.65
C VAL A 3 -47.50 -39.60 -9.92
N LYS A 4 -46.77 -40.35 -10.77
CA LYS A 4 -45.77 -39.98 -11.82
C LYS A 4 -44.30 -39.64 -11.48
N SER A 5 -43.41 -40.55 -11.92
CA SER A 5 -42.34 -40.40 -12.94
C SER A 5 -41.71 -39.01 -13.19
N ARG A 6 -40.36 -38.95 -13.15
CA ARG A 6 -39.50 -38.58 -14.30
C ARG A 6 -37.99 -38.65 -14.01
N ALA A 7 -37.28 -39.36 -14.87
CA ALA A 7 -35.82 -39.32 -15.03
C ALA A 7 -35.36 -38.05 -15.77
N ARG A 8 -34.18 -37.51 -15.42
CA ARG A 8 -33.27 -36.69 -16.25
C ARG A 8 -31.84 -36.91 -15.73
N ILE A 9 -31.04 -37.72 -16.40
CA ILE A 9 -30.02 -37.36 -17.42
C ILE A 9 -28.77 -36.69 -16.81
N ALA A 10 -27.65 -37.33 -17.13
CA ALA A 10 -26.27 -37.05 -16.75
C ALA A 10 -25.72 -35.70 -17.23
N ALA A 11 -24.73 -35.20 -16.50
CA ALA A 11 -23.53 -34.59 -17.09
C ALA A 11 -22.32 -34.95 -16.21
N VAL A 12 -21.57 -35.96 -16.66
CA VAL A 12 -20.19 -36.25 -16.26
C VAL A 12 -19.30 -35.54 -17.28
N VAL A 13 -18.65 -34.45 -16.89
CA VAL A 13 -17.43 -33.84 -17.49
C VAL A 13 -16.91 -32.87 -16.42
N GLY A 14 -15.67 -32.86 -15.93
CA GLY A 14 -14.49 -33.67 -16.16
C GLY A 14 -13.49 -33.35 -15.05
N VAL A 15 -12.69 -34.34 -14.68
CA VAL A 15 -11.52 -34.14 -13.83
C VAL A 15 -10.45 -33.46 -14.66
N THR A 16 -10.07 -32.24 -14.30
CA THR A 16 -8.70 -31.76 -14.48
C THR A 16 -8.20 -31.30 -13.13
N ALA A 17 -7.50 -32.20 -12.46
CA ALA A 17 -6.58 -31.84 -11.39
C ALA A 17 -5.51 -30.92 -12.01
N LEU A 18 -5.55 -29.63 -11.71
CA LEU A 18 -4.37 -28.78 -11.87
C LEU A 18 -3.46 -29.05 -10.67
N ALA A 19 -2.76 -30.17 -10.72
CA ALA A 19 -1.53 -30.33 -9.96
C ALA A 19 -0.43 -29.54 -10.68
N VAL A 20 -0.42 -28.22 -10.49
CA VAL A 20 0.80 -27.45 -10.65
C VAL A 20 1.36 -27.33 -9.24
N GLY A 21 2.37 -28.14 -8.95
CA GLY A 21 3.27 -27.87 -7.85
C GLY A 21 3.92 -26.51 -8.13
N ALA A 22 3.32 -25.46 -7.59
CA ALA A 22 3.95 -24.16 -7.49
C ALA A 22 5.08 -24.34 -6.47
N MET A 23 6.26 -24.71 -6.96
CA MET A 23 7.48 -24.16 -6.38
C MET A 23 7.23 -22.66 -6.37
N ALA A 24 7.04 -22.07 -5.19
CA ALA A 24 6.96 -20.63 -5.05
C ALA A 24 8.23 -20.06 -5.70
N ALA A 25 8.10 -19.57 -6.94
CA ALA A 25 9.10 -18.66 -7.47
C ALA A 25 9.15 -17.53 -6.44
N PRO A 26 10.35 -17.06 -6.02
CA PRO A 26 10.41 -15.92 -5.12
C PRO A 26 9.55 -14.83 -5.74
N ALA A 27 8.60 -14.29 -4.97
CA ALA A 27 7.90 -13.07 -5.35
C ALA A 27 8.99 -12.12 -5.86
N VAL A 28 8.88 -11.74 -7.14
CA VAL A 28 9.97 -11.07 -7.84
C VAL A 28 10.01 -9.65 -7.30
N ALA A 29 10.73 -9.49 -6.19
CA ALA A 29 10.76 -8.28 -5.37
C ALA A 29 11.32 -7.05 -6.11
N ASP A 30 11.90 -7.25 -7.28
CA ASP A 30 12.54 -6.23 -8.08
C ASP A 30 12.21 -6.51 -9.56
N PRO A 31 12.20 -5.50 -10.47
CA PRO A 31 11.74 -5.68 -11.84
C PRO A 31 12.43 -6.86 -12.56
N SER A 32 11.63 -7.82 -13.04
CA SER A 32 12.10 -9.08 -13.63
C SER A 32 12.91 -8.92 -14.93
N ASN A 33 12.72 -7.80 -15.64
CA ASN A 33 13.31 -7.51 -16.95
C ASN A 33 14.55 -6.59 -16.90
N GLY A 34 15.17 -6.42 -15.74
CA GLY A 34 16.37 -5.60 -15.57
C GLY A 34 16.07 -4.12 -15.32
N PHE A 35 17.05 -3.25 -15.60
CA PHE A 35 16.96 -1.81 -15.32
C PHE A 35 16.04 -1.11 -16.32
N ARG A 36 15.09 -0.32 -15.82
CA ARG A 36 14.20 0.54 -16.63
C ARG A 36 14.62 2.01 -16.50
N VAL A 37 13.97 2.89 -17.27
CA VAL A 37 14.36 4.30 -17.39
C VAL A 37 14.28 5.04 -16.05
N LEU A 38 13.14 4.93 -15.35
CA LEU A 38 12.86 5.57 -14.08
C LEU A 38 12.96 4.54 -12.95
N ALA A 39 13.91 4.71 -12.03
CA ALA A 39 14.07 3.83 -10.88
C ALA A 39 13.42 4.44 -9.63
N GLY A 40 12.61 3.66 -8.90
CA GLY A 40 12.00 4.11 -7.66
C GLY A 40 11.76 3.00 -6.63
N ALA A 41 11.67 3.41 -5.38
CA ALA A 41 11.52 2.56 -4.20
C ALA A 41 10.75 3.31 -3.10
N GLY A 42 10.47 2.67 -1.97
CA GLY A 42 9.84 3.31 -0.82
C GLY A 42 8.61 2.56 -0.33
N SER A 43 7.45 3.23 -0.38
CA SER A 43 6.20 2.72 0.21
C SER A 43 5.86 1.28 -0.17
N ASP A 44 5.68 0.44 0.87
CA ASP A 44 5.10 -0.90 0.82
C ASP A 44 3.61 -0.85 0.41
N THR A 45 2.91 0.24 0.73
CA THR A 45 1.50 0.41 0.36
C THR A 45 1.30 0.38 -1.15
N THR A 46 2.18 1.05 -1.90
CA THR A 46 2.01 1.26 -3.35
C THR A 46 2.99 0.45 -4.19
N GLN A 47 3.82 -0.42 -3.60
CA GLN A 47 4.80 -1.16 -4.37
C GLN A 47 4.15 -1.98 -5.48
N ASP A 48 3.05 -2.68 -5.19
CA ASP A 48 2.50 -3.63 -6.14
C ASP A 48 1.75 -2.92 -7.27
N VAL A 49 0.98 -1.87 -6.98
CA VAL A 49 0.33 -1.07 -8.03
C VAL A 49 1.36 -0.38 -8.92
N VAL A 50 2.48 0.09 -8.37
CA VAL A 50 3.53 0.72 -9.17
C VAL A 50 4.36 -0.33 -9.93
N ASN A 51 4.45 -1.57 -9.45
CA ASN A 51 4.98 -2.70 -10.23
C ASN A 51 4.07 -3.00 -11.43
N GLY A 52 2.76 -3.09 -11.20
CA GLY A 52 1.76 -3.25 -12.26
C GLY A 52 1.82 -2.13 -13.29
N LEU A 53 1.85 -0.87 -12.84
CA LEU A 53 2.04 0.31 -13.70
C LEU A 53 3.37 0.25 -14.45
N GLY A 54 4.41 -0.31 -13.84
CA GLY A 54 5.69 -0.48 -14.49
C GLY A 54 5.65 -1.48 -15.64
N ASP A 55 4.78 -2.49 -15.57
CA ASP A 55 4.60 -3.48 -16.63
C ASP A 55 3.69 -2.98 -17.75
N SER A 56 2.67 -2.19 -17.42
CA SER A 56 1.71 -1.65 -18.40
C SER A 56 2.25 -0.41 -19.15
N VAL A 57 2.86 0.54 -18.44
CA VAL A 57 3.34 1.80 -19.02
C VAL A 57 4.50 1.55 -19.99
N ASP A 58 4.32 2.00 -21.23
CA ASP A 58 5.28 1.84 -22.34
C ASP A 58 5.73 0.38 -22.56
N GLY A 59 4.84 -0.57 -22.28
CA GLY A 59 5.09 -1.99 -22.44
C GLY A 59 6.24 -2.51 -21.57
N GLY A 60 6.39 -1.99 -20.35
CA GLY A 60 7.34 -2.55 -19.38
C GLY A 60 8.72 -1.89 -19.35
N ASN A 61 8.91 -0.75 -20.02
CA ASN A 61 10.26 -0.18 -20.24
C ASN A 61 10.56 1.07 -19.40
N THR A 62 9.55 1.73 -18.86
CA THR A 62 9.71 3.06 -18.26
C THR A 62 9.93 2.99 -16.76
N ILE A 63 9.03 2.36 -16.00
CA ILE A 63 9.06 2.42 -14.52
C ILE A 63 9.64 1.13 -13.95
N ALA A 64 10.80 1.23 -13.30
CA ALA A 64 11.37 0.19 -12.43
C ALA A 64 11.03 0.52 -10.97
N SER A 65 10.12 -0.25 -10.41
CA SER A 65 9.71 -0.17 -9.01
C SER A 65 10.36 -1.31 -8.25
N TYR A 66 11.21 -0.98 -7.27
CA TYR A 66 11.88 -1.95 -6.40
C TYR A 66 11.10 -2.07 -5.09
N ASP A 67 10.81 -3.29 -4.66
CA ASP A 67 9.94 -3.54 -3.49
C ASP A 67 10.60 -3.10 -2.19
N ALA A 68 9.75 -2.84 -1.20
CA ALA A 68 10.18 -2.44 0.12
C ALA A 68 10.80 -3.59 0.92
N THR A 69 10.49 -4.84 0.56
CA THR A 69 11.00 -6.06 1.21
C THR A 69 11.84 -6.89 0.23
N GLY A 70 12.62 -7.85 0.75
CA GLY A 70 13.56 -8.65 -0.04
C GLY A 70 14.98 -8.53 0.49
N SER A 71 15.97 -8.51 -0.42
CA SER A 71 17.40 -8.38 -0.05
C SER A 71 17.69 -7.08 0.69
N ALA A 72 18.72 -7.06 1.55
CA ALA A 72 19.11 -5.86 2.31
C ALA A 72 19.46 -4.63 1.43
N THR A 73 19.87 -4.87 0.18
CA THR A 73 20.20 -3.83 -0.79
C THR A 73 19.45 -4.03 -2.10
N VAL A 74 19.18 -2.93 -2.81
CA VAL A 74 18.70 -2.92 -4.20
C VAL A 74 19.78 -2.37 -5.13
N LYS A 75 19.92 -2.97 -6.31
CA LYS A 75 20.75 -2.43 -7.38
C LYS A 75 19.81 -1.78 -8.40
N THR A 76 19.94 -0.49 -8.66
CA THR A 76 18.96 0.25 -9.46
C THR A 76 19.43 0.63 -10.87
N ARG A 77 20.72 0.46 -11.16
CA ARG A 77 21.35 0.75 -12.46
C ARG A 77 22.36 -0.32 -12.86
N THR A 78 22.67 -0.41 -14.16
CA THR A 78 23.67 -1.35 -14.70
C THR A 78 25.04 -1.21 -14.02
N THR A 79 25.49 0.03 -13.88
CA THR A 79 26.77 0.40 -13.27
C THR A 79 26.52 1.13 -11.95
N GLY A 80 27.18 0.70 -10.87
CA GLY A 80 27.03 1.31 -9.55
C GLY A 80 25.63 1.12 -8.95
N CYS A 81 25.19 2.11 -8.17
CA CYS A 81 23.86 2.23 -7.58
C CYS A 81 23.34 0.98 -6.84
N VAL A 82 24.15 0.50 -5.92
CA VAL A 82 23.71 -0.42 -4.86
C VAL A 82 23.42 0.41 -3.61
N ILE A 83 22.15 0.47 -3.22
CA ILE A 83 21.69 1.23 -2.06
C ILE A 83 21.01 0.28 -1.06
N ASN A 84 20.95 0.67 0.21
CA ASN A 84 20.11 -0.03 1.19
C ASN A 84 18.67 -0.03 0.71
N ARG A 85 17.97 -1.17 0.82
CA ARG A 85 16.58 -1.31 0.36
C ARG A 85 15.68 -0.36 1.16
N PRO A 86 15.05 0.64 0.51
CA PRO A 86 14.13 1.53 1.21
C PRO A 86 12.85 0.79 1.57
N ASN A 87 12.55 0.69 2.87
CA ASN A 87 11.36 0.03 3.40
C ASN A 87 10.46 1.07 4.08
N GLY A 88 9.31 1.35 3.47
CA GLY A 88 8.40 2.42 3.87
C GLY A 88 8.59 3.76 3.14
N SER A 89 7.58 4.62 3.24
CA SER A 89 7.54 5.93 2.55
C SER A 89 8.70 6.84 2.98
N SER A 90 8.99 6.94 4.30
CA SER A 90 10.11 7.78 4.79
C SER A 90 11.44 7.33 4.20
N ALA A 91 11.70 6.02 4.22
CA ALA A 91 12.95 5.47 3.73
C ALA A 91 13.14 5.73 2.23
N GLY A 92 12.06 5.63 1.44
CA GLY A 92 12.08 5.95 0.00
C GLY A 92 12.38 7.43 -0.26
N ILE A 93 11.70 8.34 0.45
CA ILE A 93 11.89 9.79 0.34
C ILE A 93 13.32 10.19 0.74
N ASP A 94 13.83 9.64 1.85
CA ASP A 94 15.19 9.91 2.31
C ASP A 94 16.25 9.36 1.33
N ALA A 95 16.02 8.18 0.76
CA ALA A 95 16.91 7.61 -0.26
C ALA A 95 16.90 8.46 -1.55
N LEU A 96 15.74 8.95 -1.99
CA LEU A 96 15.64 9.85 -3.14
C LEU A 96 16.35 11.17 -2.86
N ARG A 97 16.13 11.78 -1.69
CA ARG A 97 16.79 13.03 -1.31
C ARG A 97 18.31 12.87 -1.31
N ASN A 98 18.81 11.83 -0.66
CA ASN A 98 20.24 11.52 -0.67
C ASN A 98 20.76 11.33 -2.11
N ALA A 99 19.99 10.68 -3.00
CA ALA A 99 20.38 10.52 -4.40
C ALA A 99 20.45 11.85 -5.16
N VAL A 100 19.58 12.80 -4.83
CA VAL A 100 19.58 14.18 -5.37
C VAL A 100 20.76 14.96 -4.83
N ASP A 101 20.93 15.02 -3.51
CA ASP A 101 21.97 15.82 -2.83
C ASP A 101 23.39 15.40 -3.25
N THR A 102 23.57 14.09 -3.42
CA THR A 102 24.86 13.51 -3.82
C THR A 102 25.02 13.40 -5.33
N GLY A 103 23.98 13.72 -6.12
CA GLY A 103 24.00 13.64 -7.57
C GLY A 103 24.23 12.23 -8.13
N THR A 104 23.92 11.17 -7.35
CA THR A 104 24.23 9.79 -7.75
C THR A 104 23.33 9.25 -8.86
N GLY A 105 22.11 9.78 -9.00
CA GLY A 105 21.13 9.31 -9.99
C GLY A 105 20.63 7.88 -9.74
N CYS A 106 20.81 7.36 -8.52
CA CYS A 106 20.40 6.00 -8.19
C CYS A 106 18.89 5.83 -8.01
N LEU A 107 18.15 6.92 -7.78
CA LEU A 107 16.69 6.93 -7.80
C LEU A 107 16.21 8.17 -8.56
N ASP A 108 15.11 8.02 -9.29
CA ASP A 108 14.41 9.10 -9.99
C ASP A 108 13.12 9.51 -9.28
N PHE A 109 12.50 8.56 -8.58
CA PHE A 109 11.30 8.79 -7.80
C PHE A 109 11.28 7.94 -6.53
N ALA A 110 10.42 8.31 -5.59
CA ALA A 110 10.08 7.50 -4.44
C ALA A 110 8.57 7.26 -4.42
N ARG A 111 8.16 6.13 -3.87
CA ARG A 111 6.75 5.83 -3.61
C ARG A 111 6.38 6.32 -2.22
N SER A 112 5.25 7.02 -2.08
CA SER A 112 4.76 7.48 -0.78
C SER A 112 3.27 7.23 -0.59
N SER A 113 2.89 6.81 0.61
CA SER A 113 1.48 6.75 1.07
C SER A 113 1.19 7.79 2.16
N ARG A 114 1.94 8.90 2.14
CA ARG A 114 1.65 10.13 2.88
C ARG A 114 2.08 11.35 2.05
N GLY A 115 1.50 12.51 2.35
CA GLY A 115 1.95 13.80 1.83
C GLY A 115 3.28 14.25 2.46
N PRO A 116 3.78 15.44 2.09
CA PRO A 116 4.98 16.02 2.68
C PRO A 116 4.80 16.30 4.18
N ALA A 117 5.83 16.04 4.98
CA ALA A 117 5.87 16.41 6.39
C ALA A 117 6.45 17.81 6.62
N ASP A 118 7.25 18.31 5.68
CA ASP A 118 7.84 19.65 5.71
C ASP A 118 7.60 20.38 4.39
N THR A 119 6.64 21.29 4.35
CA THR A 119 6.31 22.15 3.20
C THR A 119 7.04 23.49 3.21
N SER A 120 8.00 23.69 4.13
CA SER A 120 8.83 24.91 4.14
C SER A 120 9.90 24.92 3.06
N THR A 121 10.17 23.76 2.46
CA THR A 121 11.09 23.55 1.34
C THR A 121 10.32 23.20 0.07
N THR A 122 11.00 23.06 -1.07
CA THR A 122 10.34 22.69 -2.33
C THR A 122 11.16 21.68 -3.14
N ASP A 123 12.02 20.91 -2.47
CA ASP A 123 13.06 20.11 -3.13
C ASP A 123 12.46 18.88 -3.84
N LEU A 124 11.39 18.33 -3.27
CA LEU A 124 10.61 17.23 -3.82
C LEU A 124 9.15 17.67 -4.08
N THR A 125 8.50 16.99 -5.02
CA THR A 125 7.08 17.14 -5.36
C THR A 125 6.38 15.79 -5.24
N TRP A 126 5.31 15.73 -4.46
CA TRP A 126 4.43 14.58 -4.28
C TRP A 126 3.35 14.61 -5.34
N ILE A 127 3.50 13.79 -6.37
CA ILE A 127 2.53 13.75 -7.46
C ILE A 127 1.47 12.68 -7.13
N PRO A 128 0.24 13.08 -6.76
CA PRO A 128 -0.80 12.13 -6.38
C PRO A 128 -1.24 11.33 -7.61
N PHE A 129 -1.51 10.04 -7.46
CA PHE A 129 -1.98 9.22 -8.58
C PHE A 129 -3.20 8.36 -8.27
N ALA A 130 -3.48 8.06 -7.00
CA ALA A 130 -4.64 7.27 -6.62
C ALA A 130 -5.07 7.55 -5.18
N LYS A 131 -6.25 7.05 -4.81
CA LYS A 131 -6.80 7.06 -3.46
C LYS A 131 -6.56 5.71 -2.78
N ASP A 132 -6.13 5.76 -1.54
CA ASP A 132 -6.12 4.62 -0.61
C ASP A 132 -6.96 4.97 0.63
N ALA A 133 -7.25 3.96 1.44
CA ALA A 133 -7.77 4.13 2.79
C ALA A 133 -7.00 3.24 3.77
N VAL A 134 -6.93 3.67 5.03
CA VAL A 134 -6.34 2.87 6.11
C VAL A 134 -7.39 2.64 7.17
N THR A 135 -7.75 1.38 7.37
CA THR A 135 -8.57 0.93 8.50
C THR A 135 -7.73 0.08 9.44
N VAL A 136 -8.36 -0.60 10.40
CA VAL A 136 -7.72 -1.63 11.21
C VAL A 136 -8.06 -3.02 10.68
N ALA A 137 -7.09 -3.91 10.71
CA ALA A 137 -7.26 -5.34 10.51
C ALA A 137 -7.19 -6.07 11.85
N VAL A 138 -7.97 -7.14 11.95
CA VAL A 138 -8.12 -8.05 13.09
C VAL A 138 -8.27 -9.47 12.54
N ARG A 139 -8.14 -10.50 13.38
CA ARG A 139 -8.40 -11.87 12.93
C ARG A 139 -9.90 -12.15 12.78
N GLU A 140 -10.27 -12.89 11.73
CA GLU A 140 -11.66 -13.31 11.46
C GLU A 140 -12.25 -14.22 12.54
N ASP A 141 -11.39 -14.98 13.25
CA ASP A 141 -11.79 -15.91 14.32
C ASP A 141 -11.83 -15.24 15.71
N SER A 142 -11.54 -13.94 15.78
CA SER A 142 -11.60 -13.16 17.01
C SER A 142 -13.01 -12.62 17.27
N ALA A 143 -13.37 -12.45 18.54
CA ALA A 143 -14.54 -11.64 18.91
C ALA A 143 -14.37 -10.17 18.51
N LEU A 144 -13.14 -9.74 18.20
CA LEU A 144 -12.84 -8.46 17.56
C LEU A 144 -13.10 -8.47 16.05
N ALA A 145 -13.73 -9.47 15.42
CA ALA A 145 -14.02 -9.45 13.99
C ALA A 145 -15.28 -8.62 13.62
N VAL A 146 -15.94 -8.03 14.62
CA VAL A 146 -17.19 -7.25 14.48
C VAL A 146 -17.07 -5.76 14.87
N PRO A 147 -15.91 -5.16 15.21
CA PRO A 147 -15.92 -3.93 15.98
C PRO A 147 -15.92 -2.74 15.03
N ASP A 148 -17.01 -2.00 15.10
CA ASP A 148 -16.97 -0.57 14.82
C ASP A 148 -16.19 0.11 15.96
N LEU A 149 -14.88 0.29 15.76
CA LEU A 149 -14.04 1.02 16.70
C LEU A 149 -14.14 2.52 16.42
N THR A 150 -14.35 3.29 17.48
CA THR A 150 -14.29 4.75 17.39
C THR A 150 -12.84 5.23 17.28
N THR A 151 -12.62 6.41 16.70
CA THR A 151 -11.31 7.08 16.70
C THR A 151 -10.73 7.19 18.13
N ALA A 152 -11.58 7.45 19.13
CA ALA A 152 -11.16 7.58 20.52
C ALA A 152 -10.72 6.23 21.12
N GLN A 153 -11.41 5.13 20.81
CA GLN A 153 -10.94 3.81 21.20
C GLN A 153 -9.61 3.48 20.55
N LEU A 154 -9.43 3.77 19.25
CA LEU A 154 -8.14 3.55 18.60
C LEU A 154 -7.02 4.37 19.25
N HIS A 155 -7.26 5.64 19.57
CA HIS A 155 -6.32 6.45 20.38
C HIS A 155 -5.94 5.72 21.68
N ASP A 156 -6.94 5.27 22.45
CA ASP A 156 -6.71 4.64 23.75
C ASP A 156 -6.01 3.28 23.64
N ILE A 157 -6.26 2.53 22.57
CA ILE A 157 -5.60 1.25 22.27
C ILE A 157 -4.11 1.47 22.01
N TYR A 158 -3.77 2.41 21.12
CA TYR A 158 -2.37 2.65 20.71
C TYR A 158 -1.57 3.48 21.73
N THR A 159 -2.23 4.06 22.74
CA THR A 159 -1.61 4.64 23.94
C THR A 159 -1.60 3.67 25.14
N CYS A 160 -2.13 2.45 24.97
CA CYS A 160 -2.27 1.42 26.00
C CYS A 160 -3.17 1.79 27.18
N SER A 161 -4.07 2.76 27.01
CA SER A 161 -5.11 3.13 27.98
C SER A 161 -6.31 2.19 27.93
N LEU A 162 -6.62 1.64 26.75
CA LEU A 162 -7.62 0.60 26.54
C LEU A 162 -6.94 -0.72 26.16
N THR A 163 -7.01 -1.73 27.02
CA THR A 163 -6.26 -2.99 26.87
C THR A 163 -7.15 -4.21 26.62
N SER A 164 -8.46 -4.02 26.57
CA SER A 164 -9.41 -5.08 26.19
C SER A 164 -10.67 -4.51 25.56
N VAL A 165 -11.19 -5.19 24.54
CA VAL A 165 -12.49 -4.92 23.91
C VAL A 165 -13.25 -6.24 23.83
N ASP A 166 -14.54 -6.23 24.21
CA ASP A 166 -15.41 -7.41 24.20
C ASP A 166 -14.83 -8.68 24.86
N GLY A 167 -14.08 -8.48 25.94
CA GLY A 167 -13.45 -9.57 26.71
C GLY A 167 -12.17 -10.13 26.08
N VAL A 168 -11.73 -9.60 24.94
CA VAL A 168 -10.45 -9.94 24.29
C VAL A 168 -9.37 -8.97 24.77
N THR A 169 -8.27 -9.48 25.29
CA THR A 169 -7.07 -8.69 25.57
C THR A 169 -6.42 -8.25 24.26
N LEU A 170 -6.13 -6.96 24.13
CA LEU A 170 -5.59 -6.37 22.91
C LEU A 170 -4.07 -6.49 22.84
N THR A 171 -3.57 -6.78 21.64
CA THR A 171 -2.16 -6.80 21.27
C THR A 171 -1.97 -5.91 20.04
N PRO A 172 -2.01 -4.58 20.21
CA PRO A 172 -1.89 -3.65 19.08
C PRO A 172 -0.53 -3.76 18.41
N LEU A 173 -0.49 -3.71 17.09
CA LEU A 173 0.71 -3.76 16.27
C LEU A 173 0.77 -2.53 15.37
N LEU A 174 1.97 -2.00 15.17
CA LEU A 174 2.22 -0.99 14.14
C LEU A 174 3.27 -1.47 13.14
N PRO A 175 3.18 -1.01 11.88
CA PRO A 175 4.32 -1.09 10.97
C PRO A 175 5.57 -0.41 11.56
N GLN A 176 6.72 -0.71 10.96
CA GLN A 176 8.01 -0.07 11.23
C GLN A 176 7.92 1.47 11.20
N THR A 177 8.80 2.15 11.95
CA THR A 177 8.79 3.63 12.14
C THR A 177 8.82 4.44 10.83
N ASN A 178 9.38 3.89 9.75
CA ASN A 178 9.46 4.56 8.44
C ASN A 178 8.22 4.36 7.54
N SER A 179 7.19 3.67 8.04
CA SER A 179 5.96 3.37 7.32
C SER A 179 5.08 4.62 7.13
N GLY A 180 4.62 4.83 5.89
CA GLY A 180 3.63 5.88 5.60
C GLY A 180 2.27 5.57 6.23
N THR A 181 1.88 4.29 6.29
CA THR A 181 0.66 3.83 6.98
C THR A 181 0.70 4.10 8.47
N ARG A 182 1.84 3.83 9.14
CA ARG A 182 2.01 4.20 10.56
C ARG A 182 1.82 5.70 10.75
N THR A 183 2.55 6.53 10.02
CA THR A 183 2.47 8.00 10.15
C THR A 183 1.04 8.50 9.93
N PHE A 184 0.38 8.04 8.88
CA PHE A 184 -0.98 8.45 8.54
C PHE A 184 -2.00 8.02 9.60
N PHE A 185 -1.96 6.74 10.01
CA PHE A 185 -2.90 6.19 10.96
C PHE A 185 -2.77 6.86 12.33
N LEU A 186 -1.56 6.99 12.86
CA LEU A 186 -1.30 7.68 14.12
C LEU A 186 -1.79 9.13 14.10
N GLY A 187 -1.59 9.84 12.99
CA GLY A 187 -2.14 11.18 12.78
C GLY A 187 -3.67 11.23 12.83
N LYS A 188 -4.36 10.25 12.21
CA LYS A 188 -5.83 10.16 12.21
C LYS A 188 -6.42 9.88 13.59
N ILE A 189 -5.72 9.09 14.41
CA ILE A 189 -6.15 8.76 15.77
C ILE A 189 -5.60 9.75 16.82
N GLY A 190 -4.86 10.77 16.40
CA GLY A 190 -4.34 11.82 17.29
C GLY A 190 -3.23 11.35 18.24
N VAL A 191 -2.50 10.30 17.89
CA VAL A 191 -1.39 9.77 18.69
C VAL A 191 -0.06 10.26 18.10
N ALA A 192 0.72 11.00 18.89
CA ALA A 192 2.08 11.33 18.51
C ALA A 192 2.98 10.09 18.56
N GLU A 193 3.99 10.01 17.70
CA GLU A 193 4.95 8.89 17.68
C GLU A 193 5.59 8.63 19.06
N SER A 194 5.90 9.69 19.81
CA SER A 194 6.45 9.61 21.18
C SER A 194 5.45 9.17 22.26
N ALA A 195 4.15 9.15 21.93
CA ALA A 195 3.06 8.74 22.80
C ALA A 195 2.55 7.32 22.51
N VAL A 196 3.13 6.62 21.51
CA VAL A 196 2.84 5.21 21.26
C VAL A 196 3.19 4.41 22.51
N GLY A 197 2.22 3.67 23.04
CA GLY A 197 2.36 2.97 24.30
C GLY A 197 3.22 1.70 24.20
N SER A 198 3.76 1.26 25.34
CA SER A 198 4.70 0.13 25.40
C SER A 198 4.09 -1.25 25.13
N CYS A 199 2.75 -1.36 25.10
CA CYS A 199 2.03 -2.57 24.69
C CYS A 199 2.02 -2.76 23.17
N VAL A 200 2.38 -1.74 22.39
CA VAL A 200 2.32 -1.78 20.93
C VAL A 200 3.53 -2.54 20.37
N GLY A 201 3.26 -3.66 19.71
CA GLY A 201 4.25 -4.45 18.99
C GLY A 201 4.55 -3.92 17.59
N SER A 202 5.40 -4.65 16.87
CA SER A 202 5.79 -4.32 15.49
C SER A 202 5.38 -5.41 14.50
N MET A 203 4.98 -5.02 13.31
CA MET A 203 4.75 -5.93 12.18
C MET A 203 5.32 -5.37 10.88
N GLN A 204 5.39 -6.20 9.84
CA GLN A 204 5.60 -5.69 8.49
C GLN A 204 4.31 -5.09 7.93
N GLU A 205 4.44 -3.98 7.22
CA GLU A 205 3.32 -3.24 6.65
C GLU A 205 2.52 -4.14 5.70
N HIS A 206 1.19 -4.18 5.91
CA HIS A 206 0.23 -4.96 5.11
C HIS A 206 0.54 -6.46 5.05
N ASN A 207 1.18 -7.02 6.08
CA ASN A 207 1.31 -8.46 6.26
C ASN A 207 0.40 -8.94 7.40
N GLY A 208 -0.80 -9.43 7.04
CA GLY A 208 -1.81 -9.90 7.98
C GLY A 208 -1.46 -11.24 8.65
N GLU A 209 -0.48 -11.99 8.12
CA GLU A 209 0.02 -13.21 8.78
C GLU A 209 0.65 -12.94 10.15
N ALA A 210 1.03 -11.68 10.42
CA ALA A 210 1.52 -11.25 11.73
C ALA A 210 0.43 -11.14 12.80
N LEU A 211 -0.85 -11.20 12.43
CA LEU A 211 -1.98 -11.21 13.37
C LEU A 211 -2.29 -12.68 13.71
N ASP A 212 -1.58 -13.22 14.69
CA ASP A 212 -1.57 -14.64 15.05
C ASP A 212 -2.35 -14.97 16.35
N THR A 213 -2.77 -13.96 17.10
CA THR A 213 -3.61 -14.08 18.30
C THR A 213 -4.91 -13.29 18.17
N ALA A 214 -5.95 -13.72 18.91
CA ALA A 214 -7.27 -13.09 18.87
C ALA A 214 -7.25 -11.60 19.25
N GLY A 215 -6.23 -11.14 19.99
CA GLY A 215 -6.07 -9.76 20.41
C GLY A 215 -5.45 -8.82 19.38
N ASP A 216 -4.88 -9.37 18.30
CA ASP A 216 -4.07 -8.57 17.40
C ASP A 216 -4.94 -7.61 16.58
N ILE A 217 -4.46 -6.37 16.54
CA ILE A 217 -5.08 -5.29 15.78
C ILE A 217 -3.98 -4.42 15.18
N ALA A 218 -4.10 -4.10 13.91
CA ALA A 218 -3.08 -3.33 13.19
C ALA A 218 -3.68 -2.42 12.13
N PRO A 219 -3.09 -1.27 11.80
CA PRO A 219 -3.52 -0.49 10.66
C PRO A 219 -3.19 -1.22 9.35
N TYR A 220 -4.11 -1.17 8.40
CA TYR A 220 -4.01 -1.92 7.14
C TYR A 220 -4.54 -1.08 5.97
N SER A 221 -3.82 -1.07 4.84
CA SER A 221 -4.29 -0.42 3.61
C SER A 221 -5.40 -1.23 2.98
N VAL A 222 -6.53 -0.59 2.72
CA VAL A 222 -7.69 -1.22 2.12
C VAL A 222 -7.36 -1.65 0.68
N ALA A 223 -6.62 -0.84 -0.08
CA ALA A 223 -6.19 -1.21 -1.43
C ALA A 223 -5.31 -2.46 -1.44
N GLN A 224 -4.35 -2.56 -0.51
CA GLN A 224 -3.51 -3.75 -0.34
C GLN A 224 -4.32 -4.99 0.02
N TYR A 225 -5.30 -4.87 0.92
CA TYR A 225 -6.19 -5.96 1.26
C TYR A 225 -6.98 -6.44 0.02
N ILE A 226 -7.53 -5.52 -0.77
CA ILE A 226 -8.27 -5.84 -2.01
C ILE A 226 -7.35 -6.56 -3.01
N ALA A 227 -6.12 -6.05 -3.24
CA ALA A 227 -5.19 -6.69 -4.17
C ALA A 227 -4.80 -8.11 -3.73
N GLN A 228 -4.58 -8.32 -2.43
CA GLN A 228 -4.20 -9.62 -1.87
C GLN A 228 -5.36 -10.62 -1.95
N THR A 229 -6.53 -10.24 -1.43
CA THR A 229 -7.72 -11.12 -1.42
C THR A 229 -8.31 -11.32 -2.82
N GLY A 230 -8.09 -10.39 -3.73
CA GLY A 230 -8.45 -10.51 -5.15
C GLY A 230 -7.50 -11.40 -5.96
N GLY A 231 -6.41 -11.89 -5.36
CA GLY A 231 -5.41 -12.74 -6.04
C GLY A 231 -4.57 -12.00 -7.09
N ILE A 232 -4.47 -10.67 -6.99
CA ILE A 232 -3.69 -9.84 -7.90
C ILE A 232 -2.21 -9.85 -7.53
N VAL A 233 -1.93 -9.93 -6.22
CA VAL A 233 -0.58 -9.99 -5.65
C VAL A 233 -0.42 -11.23 -4.78
N ASN A 234 0.79 -11.48 -4.28
CA ASN A 234 0.98 -12.54 -3.30
C ASN A 234 0.12 -12.28 -2.08
N ASP A 235 -0.72 -13.25 -1.76
CA ASP A 235 -1.59 -13.15 -0.62
C ASP A 235 -0.79 -13.33 0.68
N ARG A 236 -0.83 -12.31 1.53
CA ARG A 236 -0.27 -12.27 2.88
C ARG A 236 -1.29 -11.69 3.87
N HIS A 237 -2.59 -11.70 3.55
CA HIS A 237 -3.62 -11.18 4.45
C HIS A 237 -3.84 -12.16 5.61
N GLY A 238 -3.46 -13.43 5.45
CA GLY A 238 -3.63 -14.45 6.49
C GLY A 238 -5.11 -14.66 6.79
N ALA A 239 -5.46 -14.68 8.08
CA ALA A 239 -6.85 -14.79 8.54
C ALA A 239 -7.46 -13.41 8.87
N THR A 240 -6.93 -12.33 8.30
CA THR A 240 -7.35 -10.97 8.69
C THR A 240 -8.59 -10.52 7.94
N VAL A 241 -9.42 -9.75 8.63
CA VAL A 241 -10.56 -9.02 8.07
C VAL A 241 -10.44 -7.54 8.45
N LEU A 242 -11.02 -6.68 7.61
CA LEU A 242 -11.01 -5.23 7.83
C LEU A 242 -12.16 -4.82 8.76
N GLY A 243 -11.84 -4.01 9.77
CA GLY A 243 -12.81 -3.42 10.68
C GLY A 243 -13.43 -2.12 10.14
N GLU A 244 -14.55 -1.74 10.76
CA GLU A 244 -15.20 -0.44 10.55
C GLU A 244 -14.65 0.60 11.53
N ILE A 245 -14.74 1.88 11.16
CA ILE A 245 -14.35 2.99 12.03
C ILE A 245 -15.45 4.05 12.06
N ASN A 246 -15.95 4.36 13.25
CA ASN A 246 -17.06 5.31 13.49
C ASN A 246 -18.31 5.02 12.61
N GLY A 247 -18.67 3.75 12.45
CA GLY A 247 -19.82 3.26 11.70
C GLY A 247 -19.65 3.35 10.20
N SER A 248 -18.42 3.54 9.72
CA SER A 248 -18.09 3.61 8.30
C SER A 248 -17.32 2.36 7.88
N ALA A 249 -17.79 1.68 6.84
CA ALA A 249 -17.09 0.54 6.25
C ALA A 249 -15.98 1.01 5.29
N PRO A 250 -14.80 0.37 5.31
CA PRO A 250 -13.70 0.68 4.39
C PRO A 250 -13.94 0.16 2.96
N LEU A 251 -14.85 -0.82 2.80
CA LEU A 251 -15.21 -1.43 1.53
C LEU A 251 -16.66 -1.09 1.15
N ASN A 252 -16.90 -0.96 -0.15
CA ASN A 252 -18.25 -0.97 -0.72
C ASN A 252 -18.82 -2.39 -0.72
N ALA A 253 -20.12 -2.52 -0.95
CA ALA A 253 -20.81 -3.82 -0.98
C ALA A 253 -20.30 -4.77 -2.09
N ASP A 254 -19.66 -4.23 -3.13
CA ASP A 254 -19.03 -4.99 -4.22
C ASP A 254 -17.56 -5.37 -3.93
N GLY A 255 -17.05 -5.04 -2.75
CA GLY A 255 -15.66 -5.31 -2.34
C GLY A 255 -14.65 -4.27 -2.83
N THR A 256 -15.08 -3.23 -3.55
CA THR A 256 -14.18 -2.14 -3.96
C THR A 256 -13.92 -1.16 -2.81
N LEU A 257 -12.87 -0.34 -2.96
CA LEU A 257 -12.53 0.70 -1.98
C LEU A 257 -13.68 1.70 -1.80
N ASN A 258 -14.11 1.91 -0.56
CA ASN A 258 -14.96 3.06 -0.22
C ASN A 258 -14.11 4.34 -0.16
N VAL A 259 -14.04 5.07 -1.27
CA VAL A 259 -13.30 6.35 -1.33
C VAL A 259 -13.84 7.43 -0.38
N GLY A 260 -15.09 7.28 0.09
CA GLY A 260 -15.70 8.15 1.11
C GLY A 260 -15.33 7.79 2.55
N PHE A 261 -14.59 6.72 2.78
CA PHE A 261 -14.16 6.31 4.12
C PHE A 261 -13.31 7.39 4.80
N THR A 262 -13.52 7.63 6.10
CA THR A 262 -12.98 8.80 6.80
C THR A 262 -11.45 8.84 6.86
N TYR A 263 -10.81 7.67 6.87
CA TYR A 263 -9.35 7.55 6.91
C TYR A 263 -8.80 7.27 5.51
N ASN A 264 -9.26 8.04 4.53
CA ASN A 264 -8.70 8.04 3.18
C ASN A 264 -7.50 8.98 3.03
N ARG A 265 -6.66 8.69 2.03
CA ARG A 265 -5.46 9.46 1.67
C ARG A 265 -5.15 9.32 0.20
N ASP A 266 -4.58 10.36 -0.39
CA ASP A 266 -3.91 10.21 -1.68
C ASP A 266 -2.60 9.45 -1.47
N VAL A 267 -2.17 8.77 -2.52
CA VAL A 267 -0.85 8.15 -2.62
C VAL A 267 -0.09 8.74 -3.79
N TYR A 268 1.24 8.75 -3.70
CA TYR A 268 2.08 9.63 -4.49
C TYR A 268 3.28 8.92 -5.12
N ASN A 269 3.63 9.37 -6.33
CA ASN A 269 4.97 9.25 -6.87
C ASN A 269 5.71 10.56 -6.58
N VAL A 270 6.74 10.50 -5.74
CA VAL A 270 7.53 11.66 -5.31
C VAL A 270 8.73 11.82 -6.24
N VAL A 271 8.92 12.99 -6.81
CA VAL A 271 10.04 13.29 -7.72
C VAL A 271 10.79 14.54 -7.27
N PRO A 272 12.07 14.72 -7.67
CA PRO A 272 12.75 15.99 -7.45
C PRO A 272 12.02 17.11 -8.21
N THR A 273 11.69 18.20 -7.53
CA THR A 273 10.94 19.33 -8.13
C THR A 273 11.68 19.91 -9.33
N SER A 274 13.02 19.95 -9.25
CA SER A 274 13.89 20.39 -10.35
C SER A 274 13.80 19.53 -11.61
N LYS A 275 13.24 18.31 -11.52
CA LYS A 275 13.06 17.38 -12.63
C LYS A 275 11.62 17.34 -13.17
N LEU A 276 10.70 18.17 -12.69
CA LEU A 276 9.31 18.19 -13.21
C LEU A 276 9.22 18.51 -14.70
N SER A 277 10.19 19.25 -15.26
CA SER A 277 10.27 19.54 -16.70
C SER A 277 11.02 18.48 -17.52
N ASN A 278 11.59 17.45 -16.88
CA ASN A 278 12.20 16.34 -17.59
C ASN A 278 11.11 15.58 -18.37
N ALA A 279 11.26 15.43 -19.69
CA ALA A 279 10.24 14.88 -20.56
C ALA A 279 9.75 13.47 -20.13
N THR A 280 10.65 12.62 -19.64
CA THR A 280 10.28 11.27 -19.20
C THR A 280 9.47 11.34 -17.90
N ILE A 281 9.92 12.09 -16.89
CA ILE A 281 9.18 12.26 -15.63
C ILE A 281 7.83 12.93 -15.88
N ALA A 282 7.81 14.01 -16.66
CA ALA A 282 6.60 14.76 -16.97
C ALA A 282 5.56 13.86 -17.66
N SER A 283 5.94 13.17 -18.73
CA SER A 283 5.01 12.28 -19.46
C SER A 283 4.57 11.07 -18.63
N THR A 284 5.38 10.60 -17.69
CA THR A 284 5.05 9.44 -16.87
C THR A 284 4.12 9.78 -15.71
N PHE A 285 4.41 10.85 -14.97
CA PHE A 285 3.73 11.16 -13.71
C PHE A 285 2.95 12.48 -13.70
N ALA A 286 3.39 13.52 -14.41
CA ALA A 286 2.88 14.88 -14.22
C ALA A 286 1.72 15.25 -15.14
N GLY A 287 0.69 15.86 -14.58
CA GLY A 287 -0.55 16.25 -15.22
C GLY A 287 -1.55 15.09 -15.34
N SER A 288 -2.83 15.45 -15.47
CA SER A 288 -3.93 14.49 -15.61
C SER A 288 -3.82 13.61 -16.86
N GLY A 289 -3.11 14.07 -17.89
CA GLY A 289 -2.80 13.30 -19.10
C GLY A 289 -1.53 12.44 -19.01
N SER A 290 -0.90 12.33 -17.84
CA SER A 290 0.27 11.47 -17.65
C SER A 290 -0.07 9.99 -17.87
N LYS A 291 0.95 9.19 -18.20
CA LYS A 291 0.74 7.75 -18.47
C LYS A 291 0.19 7.01 -17.25
N VAL A 292 0.66 7.35 -16.04
CA VAL A 292 0.14 6.76 -14.81
C VAL A 292 -1.31 7.16 -14.58
N CYS A 293 -1.69 8.43 -14.77
CA CYS A 293 -3.08 8.87 -14.57
C CYS A 293 -4.06 8.29 -15.58
N ASN A 294 -3.60 7.99 -16.80
CA ASN A 294 -4.43 7.37 -17.83
C ASN A 294 -4.60 5.86 -17.64
N ASP A 295 -3.77 5.20 -16.83
CA ASP A 295 -3.85 3.76 -16.58
C ASP A 295 -4.74 3.43 -15.38
N THR A 296 -5.99 3.87 -15.47
CA THR A 296 -6.99 3.70 -14.42
C THR A 296 -7.32 2.23 -14.18
N ASP A 297 -7.27 1.40 -15.22
CA ASP A 297 -7.56 -0.03 -15.12
C ASP A 297 -6.56 -0.73 -14.22
N THR A 298 -5.26 -0.44 -14.36
CA THR A 298 -4.23 -0.99 -13.47
C THR A 298 -4.41 -0.45 -12.05
N ILE A 299 -4.65 0.85 -11.88
CA ILE A 299 -4.84 1.44 -10.54
C ILE A 299 -6.00 0.75 -9.79
N GLN A 300 -7.14 0.59 -10.46
CA GLN A 300 -8.33 -0.04 -9.89
C GLN A 300 -8.18 -1.54 -9.68
N LEU A 301 -7.48 -2.24 -10.59
CA LEU A 301 -7.18 -3.67 -10.45
C LEU A 301 -6.44 -3.96 -9.14
N TYR A 302 -5.53 -3.08 -8.72
CA TYR A 302 -4.80 -3.19 -7.46
C TYR A 302 -5.55 -2.58 -6.26
N GLY A 303 -6.86 -2.35 -6.38
CA GLY A 303 -7.74 -1.95 -5.27
C GLY A 303 -7.73 -0.46 -4.92
N PHE A 304 -7.02 0.39 -5.67
CA PHE A 304 -6.99 1.83 -5.41
C PHE A 304 -8.15 2.57 -6.08
N GLY A 305 -8.56 3.67 -5.48
CA GLY A 305 -9.60 4.56 -6.03
C GLY A 305 -9.03 5.62 -6.98
N ALA A 306 -9.86 6.11 -7.90
CA ALA A 306 -9.53 7.26 -8.72
C ALA A 306 -9.54 8.56 -7.90
N ILE A 307 -8.80 9.57 -8.38
CA ILE A 307 -8.72 10.91 -7.78
C ILE A 307 -8.78 12.00 -8.86
N ASP A 308 -9.41 13.12 -8.53
CA ASP A 308 -9.58 14.24 -9.47
C ASP A 308 -8.27 15.03 -9.69
N ASN A 309 -7.40 15.05 -8.69
CA ASN A 309 -6.10 15.72 -8.70
C ASN A 309 -4.97 14.84 -9.25
N CYS A 310 -5.26 13.74 -9.95
CA CYS A 310 -4.22 12.86 -10.46
C CYS A 310 -3.18 13.63 -11.30
N GLY A 311 -1.90 13.47 -10.96
CA GLY A 311 -0.80 14.11 -11.66
C GLY A 311 -0.56 15.56 -11.25
N ASP A 312 -1.26 16.11 -10.26
CA ASP A 312 -1.08 17.50 -9.87
C ASP A 312 0.35 17.79 -9.37
N THR A 313 0.90 18.90 -9.83
CA THR A 313 2.23 19.43 -9.48
C THR A 313 2.18 20.92 -9.12
N THR A 314 0.97 21.50 -9.13
CA THR A 314 0.73 22.94 -9.04
C THR A 314 0.34 23.37 -7.64
N ASP A 315 -0.30 22.50 -6.87
CA ASP A 315 -0.58 22.72 -5.45
C ASP A 315 0.73 22.88 -4.65
N PRO A 316 0.95 24.02 -3.96
CA PRO A 316 2.14 24.22 -3.13
C PRO A 316 2.23 23.24 -1.96
N ASP A 317 1.11 22.70 -1.47
CA ASP A 317 1.09 21.72 -0.36
C ASP A 317 1.58 20.33 -0.81
N LEU A 318 1.81 20.13 -2.11
CA LEU A 318 2.46 18.95 -2.67
C LEU A 318 3.98 19.11 -2.79
N LYS A 319 4.56 20.25 -2.42
CA LYS A 319 6.00 20.51 -2.49
C LYS A 319 6.60 20.55 -1.10
N GLY A 320 7.75 19.91 -0.94
CA GLY A 320 8.37 19.83 0.37
C GLY A 320 9.52 18.85 0.48
N GLU A 321 9.70 18.38 1.70
CA GLU A 321 10.59 17.31 2.12
C GLU A 321 9.90 16.42 3.16
N ARG A 322 10.53 15.25 3.40
CA ARG A 322 10.23 14.29 4.47
C ARG A 322 8.89 13.58 4.37
#